data_AF-A0A0M3B043-F1
#
_entry.id   AF-A0A0M3B043-F1
#
_cell.length_a   1.000
_cell.length_b   1.000
_cell.length_c   1.000
_cell.angle_alpha   90.00
_cell.angle_beta   90.00
_cell.angle_gamma   90.00
#
_symmetry.space_group_name_H-M   'P 1'
#
loop_
_entity.id
_entity.type
_entity.pdbx_description
1 polymer ?
#
loop_
_entity_poly.entity_id
_entity_poly.type
_entity_poly.pdbx_seq_one_letter_code
_entity_poly.pdbx_strand_id
1 'polypeptide(L)'
;MRGRAGQDQRKRRLARTDGLCERCEEKGFTVFATVVDHIDPLALGGSDDDSNTRNLCDDCHRDVTAEQFGHQAVGGCGADGLPLDPSHPWNRGASGTPQGSKV
;
A
#
# COMPACT_ATOMS: atom_id res chain seq x y z
N MET A 1 -4.75 -19.88 8.85
CA MET A 1 -5.52 -20.77 7.94
C MET A 1 -4.86 -20.78 6.55
N ARG A 2 -4.89 -21.86 5.77
CA ARG A 2 -4.30 -21.94 4.41
C ARG A 2 -5.19 -22.79 3.48
N GLY A 3 -4.93 -22.74 2.16
CA GLY A 3 -5.63 -23.57 1.16
C GLY A 3 -7.09 -23.17 0.95
N ARG A 4 -7.97 -24.15 0.68
CA ARG A 4 -9.40 -23.94 0.42
C ARG A 4 -10.08 -23.12 1.51
N ALA A 5 -9.84 -23.45 2.78
CA ALA A 5 -10.43 -22.74 3.90
C ALA A 5 -10.07 -21.23 3.90
N GLY A 6 -8.83 -20.89 3.55
CA GLY A 6 -8.42 -19.48 3.42
C GLY A 6 -9.08 -18.77 2.23
N GLN A 7 -9.28 -19.47 1.11
CA GLN A 7 -10.00 -18.92 -0.04
C GLN A 7 -11.48 -18.68 0.31
N ASP A 8 -12.12 -19.60 1.04
CA ASP A 8 -13.50 -19.47 1.48
C ASP A 8 -13.67 -18.31 2.47
N GLN A 9 -12.73 -18.14 3.41
CA GLN A 9 -12.68 -17.00 4.32
C GLN A 9 -12.58 -15.68 3.55
N ARG A 10 -11.64 -15.58 2.59
CA ARG A 10 -11.47 -14.38 1.77
C ARG A 10 -12.73 -14.07 0.96
N LYS A 11 -13.34 -15.09 0.35
CA LYS A 11 -14.60 -14.95 -0.41
C LYS A 11 -15.72 -14.44 0.48
N ARG A 12 -15.87 -14.98 1.70
CA ARG A 12 -16.87 -14.51 2.67
C ARG A 12 -16.65 -13.05 3.05
N ARG A 13 -15.40 -12.64 3.32
CA ARG A 13 -15.08 -11.25 3.71
C ARG A 13 -15.37 -10.27 2.56
N LEU A 14 -14.99 -10.61 1.32
CA LEU A 14 -15.29 -9.80 0.13
C LEU A 14 -16.80 -9.64 -0.11
N ALA A 15 -17.58 -10.70 0.11
CA ALA A 15 -19.02 -10.68 -0.13
C ALA A 15 -19.79 -9.70 0.78
N ARG A 16 -19.19 -9.21 1.87
CA ARG A 16 -19.82 -8.23 2.77
C ARG A 16 -20.03 -6.85 2.13
N THR A 17 -19.25 -6.53 1.10
CA THR A 17 -19.28 -5.23 0.40
C THR A 17 -19.54 -5.43 -1.08
N ASP A 18 -20.18 -6.55 -1.46
CA ASP A 18 -20.37 -6.95 -2.86
C ASP A 18 -19.06 -6.98 -3.68
N GLY A 19 -17.92 -7.17 -3.01
CA GLY A 19 -16.59 -7.14 -3.61
C GLY A 19 -16.12 -5.75 -4.03
N LEU A 20 -16.75 -4.68 -3.51
CA LEU A 20 -16.38 -3.30 -3.76
C LEU A 20 -15.44 -2.75 -2.68
N CYS A 21 -14.66 -1.74 -3.09
CA CYS A 21 -13.73 -1.03 -2.23
C CYS A 21 -14.47 0.01 -1.39
N GLU A 22 -14.46 -0.18 -0.07
CA GLU A 22 -15.21 0.67 0.88
C GLU A 22 -14.75 2.14 0.82
N ARG A 23 -13.44 2.40 0.76
CA ARG A 23 -12.90 3.78 0.62
C ARG A 23 -13.26 4.45 -0.70
N CYS A 24 -13.43 3.69 -1.78
CA CYS A 24 -13.86 4.24 -3.06
C CYS A 24 -15.37 4.53 -3.05
N GLU A 25 -16.16 3.63 -2.46
CA GLU A 25 -17.61 3.80 -2.31
C GLU A 25 -17.95 5.03 -1.47
N GLU A 26 -17.24 5.26 -0.36
CA GLU A 26 -17.36 6.47 0.47
C GLU A 26 -17.12 7.76 -0.34
N LYS A 27 -16.29 7.70 -1.37
CA LYS A 27 -15.98 8.81 -2.28
C LYS A 27 -16.92 8.88 -3.50
N GLY A 28 -17.90 7.98 -3.60
CA GLY A 28 -18.84 7.88 -4.72
C GLY A 28 -18.32 7.16 -5.96
N PHE A 29 -17.24 6.37 -5.82
CA PHE A 29 -16.68 5.57 -6.91
C PHE A 29 -16.99 4.08 -6.75
N THR A 30 -17.37 3.42 -7.84
CA THR A 30 -17.57 1.96 -7.88
C THR A 30 -16.30 1.28 -8.39
N VAL A 31 -15.48 0.79 -7.47
CA VAL A 31 -14.20 0.11 -7.78
C VAL A 31 -14.17 -1.24 -7.07
N PHE A 32 -13.71 -2.28 -7.77
CA PHE A 32 -13.57 -3.61 -7.16
C PHE A 32 -12.45 -3.64 -6.11
N ALA A 33 -12.72 -4.30 -4.99
CA ALA A 33 -11.73 -4.64 -4.00
C ALA A 33 -10.88 -5.83 -4.48
N THR A 34 -9.57 -5.69 -4.30
CA THR A 34 -8.56 -6.71 -4.62
C THR A 34 -7.94 -7.28 -3.36
N VAL A 35 -8.06 -6.59 -2.22
CA VAL A 35 -7.45 -6.98 -0.95
C VAL A 35 -8.49 -6.91 0.18
N VAL A 36 -8.40 -7.86 1.09
CA VAL A 36 -9.07 -7.82 2.40
C VAL A 36 -8.02 -7.39 3.41
N ASP A 37 -8.17 -6.19 3.94
CA ASP A 37 -7.22 -5.52 4.81
C ASP A 37 -7.72 -5.50 6.26
N HIS A 38 -6.79 -5.56 7.23
CA HIS A 38 -7.13 -5.44 8.64
C HIS A 38 -7.20 -3.96 9.05
N ILE A 39 -8.31 -3.54 9.67
CA ILE A 39 -8.50 -2.13 10.07
C ILE A 39 -7.43 -1.74 11.10
N ASP A 40 -7.32 -2.55 12.15
CA ASP A 40 -6.19 -2.58 13.07
C ASP A 40 -5.20 -3.65 12.60
N PRO A 41 -3.96 -3.28 12.19
CA PRO A 41 -3.00 -4.23 11.65
C PRO A 41 -2.66 -5.34 12.65
N LEU A 42 -2.56 -6.57 12.16
CA LEU A 42 -2.08 -7.70 12.96
C LEU A 42 -0.69 -7.44 13.57
N ALA A 43 0.17 -6.74 12.84
CA ALA A 43 1.52 -6.37 13.31
C ALA A 43 1.51 -5.43 14.53
N LEU A 44 0.40 -4.69 14.74
CA LEU A 44 0.19 -3.78 15.86
C LEU A 44 -0.74 -4.38 16.93
N GLY A 45 -1.01 -5.69 16.88
CA GLY A 45 -1.86 -6.38 17.84
C GLY A 45 -3.34 -6.42 17.50
N GLY A 46 -3.72 -6.04 16.26
CA GLY A 46 -5.08 -6.22 15.77
C GLY A 46 -5.50 -7.69 15.71
N SER A 47 -6.81 -7.94 15.78
CA SER A 47 -7.36 -9.31 15.74
C SER A 47 -7.66 -9.76 14.31
N ASP A 48 -7.66 -11.08 14.06
CA ASP A 48 -8.09 -11.65 12.78
C ASP A 48 -9.59 -11.98 12.75
N ASP A 49 -10.41 -11.03 13.22
CA ASP A 49 -11.87 -11.12 13.21
C ASP A 49 -12.46 -10.45 11.96
N ASP A 50 -13.61 -10.92 11.50
CA ASP A 50 -14.27 -10.30 10.35
C ASP A 50 -14.61 -8.82 10.63
N SER A 51 -14.98 -8.46 11.86
CA SER A 51 -15.23 -7.06 12.24
C SER A 51 -14.00 -6.16 12.11
N ASN A 52 -12.79 -6.72 12.18
CA ASN A 52 -11.54 -6.00 12.00
C ASN A 52 -11.05 -6.06 10.54
N THR A 53 -11.94 -6.25 9.57
CA THR A 53 -11.56 -6.29 8.14
C THR A 53 -12.37 -5.34 7.29
N ARG A 54 -11.69 -4.75 6.31
CA ARG A 54 -12.22 -3.91 5.25
C ARG A 54 -11.74 -4.36 3.87
N ASN A 55 -12.53 -4.11 2.84
CA ASN A 55 -12.25 -4.48 1.46
C ASN A 55 -11.74 -3.26 0.69
N LEU A 56 -10.55 -3.37 0.09
CA LEU A 56 -9.87 -2.26 -0.58
C LEU A 56 -9.37 -2.65 -1.98
N CYS A 57 -9.33 -1.67 -2.87
CA CYS A 57 -8.53 -1.75 -4.10
C CYS A 57 -7.04 -1.57 -3.78
N ASP A 58 -6.15 -1.93 -4.71
CA ASP A 58 -4.70 -1.88 -4.47
C ASP A 58 -4.19 -0.47 -4.15
N ASP A 59 -4.79 0.57 -4.75
CA ASP A 59 -4.40 1.96 -4.51
C ASP A 59 -4.77 2.39 -3.09
N CYS A 60 -6.02 2.19 -2.69
CA CYS A 60 -6.48 2.50 -1.34
C CYS A 60 -5.76 1.66 -0.27
N HIS A 61 -5.42 0.40 -0.57
CA HIS A 61 -4.63 -0.45 0.32
C HIS A 61 -3.21 0.08 0.52
N ARG A 62 -2.57 0.58 -0.54
CA ARG A 62 -1.24 1.23 -0.45
C ARG A 62 -1.30 2.49 0.40
N ASP A 63 -2.31 3.34 0.20
CA ASP A 63 -2.52 4.56 1.00
C ASP A 63 -2.69 4.24 2.49
N VAL A 64 -3.58 3.29 2.79
CA VAL A 64 -3.81 2.78 4.16
C VAL A 64 -2.52 2.27 4.80
N THR A 65 -1.75 1.47 4.07
CA THR A 65 -0.51 0.90 4.59
C THR A 65 0.48 2.02 4.93
N ALA A 66 0.58 3.03 4.07
CA ALA A 66 1.42 4.20 4.31
C ALA A 66 0.96 4.99 5.55
N GLU A 67 -0.35 5.21 5.71
CA GLU A 67 -0.95 5.87 6.87
C GLU A 67 -0.66 5.10 8.18
N GLN A 68 -0.86 3.78 8.19
CA GLN A 68 -0.74 2.93 9.39
C GLN A 68 0.70 2.76 9.88
N PHE A 69 1.66 2.65 8.95
CA PHE A 69 3.06 2.37 9.28
C PHE A 69 3.97 3.59 9.13
N GLY A 70 3.41 4.76 8.81
CA GLY A 70 4.16 6.00 8.62
C GLY A 70 5.15 5.92 7.44
N HIS A 71 4.90 5.07 6.46
CA HIS A 71 5.74 4.99 5.29
C HIS A 71 5.53 6.23 4.42
N GLN A 72 6.61 6.95 4.17
CA GLN A 72 6.63 7.98 3.13
C GLN A 72 6.63 7.27 1.77
N ALA A 73 5.87 7.79 0.80
CA ALA A 73 6.01 7.36 -0.58
C ALA A 73 7.45 7.69 -1.03
N VAL A 74 8.32 6.69 -0.99
CA VAL A 74 9.72 6.87 -1.40
C VAL A 74 9.71 7.09 -2.90
N GLY A 75 10.32 8.19 -3.36
CA GLY A 75 10.49 8.45 -4.78
C GLY A 75 11.08 7.22 -5.47
N GLY A 76 10.58 6.90 -6.66
CA GLY A 76 11.01 5.72 -7.42
C GLY A 76 12.50 5.74 -7.79
N CYS A 77 12.90 4.84 -8.67
CA CYS A 77 14.26 4.86 -9.24
C CYS A 77 14.27 5.54 -10.63
N GLY A 78 15.37 6.21 -10.94
CA GLY A 78 15.67 6.69 -12.29
C GLY A 78 16.01 5.54 -13.24
N ALA A 79 16.19 5.86 -14.53
CA ALA A 79 16.61 4.89 -15.54
C ALA A 79 18.04 4.35 -15.30
N ASP A 80 18.83 5.07 -14.52
CA ASP A 80 20.14 4.67 -14.00
C ASP A 80 20.05 3.71 -12.81
N GLY A 81 18.83 3.42 -12.31
CA GLY A 81 18.58 2.58 -11.16
C GLY A 81 18.81 3.28 -9.82
N LEU A 82 19.14 4.59 -9.81
CA LEU A 82 19.37 5.34 -8.58
C LEU A 82 18.05 5.88 -8.01
N PRO A 83 17.90 5.95 -6.67
CA PRO A 83 16.73 6.57 -6.05
C PRO A 83 16.58 8.03 -6.48
N LEU A 84 15.36 8.42 -6.85
CA LEU A 84 15.03 9.79 -7.25
C LEU A 84 15.08 10.77 -6.07
N ASP A 85 14.92 10.29 -4.84
CA ASP A 85 15.08 11.10 -3.64
C ASP A 85 16.56 11.49 -3.44
N PRO A 86 16.92 12.78 -3.56
CA PRO A 86 18.30 13.23 -3.39
C PRO A 86 18.86 12.99 -1.98
N SER A 87 17.99 12.87 -0.97
CA SER A 87 18.38 12.63 0.43
C SER A 87 18.59 11.16 0.77
N HIS A 88 18.29 10.25 -0.18
CA HIS A 88 18.41 8.81 -0.01
C HIS A 88 19.85 8.42 0.34
N PRO A 89 20.10 7.49 1.30
CA PRO A 89 21.44 7.09 1.72
C PRO A 89 22.41 6.72 0.58
N TRP A 90 21.90 6.10 -0.49
CA TRP A 90 22.66 5.75 -1.69
C TRP A 90 23.22 6.98 -2.45
N ASN A 91 22.54 8.13 -2.34
CA ASN A 91 22.93 9.38 -2.97
C ASN A 91 23.88 10.22 -2.07
N ARG A 92 24.04 9.88 -0.78
CA ARG A 92 24.84 10.65 0.20
C ARG A 92 26.34 10.66 -0.07
N GLY A 93 26.85 9.74 -0.90
CA GLY A 93 28.25 9.71 -1.34
C GLY A 93 28.51 10.41 -2.68
N ALA A 94 27.46 10.85 -3.38
CA ALA A 94 27.55 11.41 -4.73
C ALA A 94 27.62 12.95 -4.74
N SER A 95 27.88 13.60 -3.61
CA SER A 95 28.16 15.05 -3.53
C SER A 95 29.54 15.38 -4.11
N GLY A 96 29.79 14.97 -5.35
CA GLY A 96 30.73 15.62 -6.25
C GLY A 96 29.94 16.61 -7.09
N THR A 97 30.14 17.90 -6.84
CA THR A 97 29.66 19.01 -7.66
C THR A 97 29.77 18.69 -9.16
N PRO A 98 28.71 18.80 -9.98
CA PRO A 98 28.90 18.92 -11.41
C PRO A 98 29.40 20.35 -11.66
N GLN A 99 30.73 20.50 -11.66
CA GLN A 99 31.37 21.70 -12.15
C GLN A 99 31.28 21.70 -13.68
N GLY A 100 30.56 22.68 -14.21
CA GLY A 100 30.84 23.21 -15.54
C GLY A 100 29.82 22.84 -16.61
N SER A 101 28.95 23.82 -16.90
CA SER A 101 28.58 24.12 -18.28
C SER A 101 29.85 24.37 -19.09
N LYS A 102 29.99 23.71 -20.25
CA LYS A 102 30.78 24.24 -21.36
C LYS A 102 30.26 23.70 -22.70
N VAL A 103 29.72 24.66 -23.46
CA VAL A 103 29.59 24.86 -24.92
C VAL A 103 28.91 23.79 -25.78
#